data_AF-A0AAP9ZDV3-F1
#
_entry.id   AF-A0AAP9ZDV3-F1
#
_cell.length_a   1.000
_cell.length_b   1.000
_cell.length_c   1.000
_cell.angle_alpha   90.00
_cell.angle_beta   90.00
_cell.angle_gamma   90.00
#
_symmetry.space_group_name_H-M   'P 1'
#
loop_
_entity.id
_entity.type
_entity.pdbx_description
1 polymer ?
#
loop_
_entity_poly.entity_id
_entity_poly.type
_entity_poly.pdbx_seq_one_letter_code
_entity_poly.pdbx_strand_id
1 'polypeptide(L)'
;MSQDDLLSQEEIDALLKGVSGDDEPAAPSSSTQEEARVRPYDPATQHRVIRERLHALDFINERFARYFRNGLFNLIRRSADITVESVRYQSFSDFSRNVPVPTNLNLVSMKPLRGSALVVFPPNLVFMVVDNLFGGDGRFVTKSDGREFTNTEQRIIQRLLNLAIDAYQEAWKVVYPLEVFFLRSEVQSKFANITNSPNEIVVNTKFNIEVGNLSSNFQICMPYAMIEPLRDLLANPINDSNHDHDGTWSRRMANELRQSEVELVAEFAQIPSRIAQVMGLKKGDVLPMDIPNTITARVDGVPVMECEYGSQQQQRALRVLRMIDHAAMNNLSSKDFIKGSTRQKAKEPKA
;
A
#
# COMPACT_ATOMS: atom_id res chain seq x y z
N MET A 1 -4.93 -21.38 -30.62
CA MET A 1 -4.07 -20.96 -31.75
C MET A 1 -3.58 -19.56 -31.46
N SER A 2 -2.45 -19.45 -30.77
CA SER A 2 -1.69 -18.21 -30.62
C SER A 2 -0.24 -18.65 -30.75
N GLN A 3 0.34 -18.32 -31.90
CA GLN A 3 1.68 -18.71 -32.31
C GLN A 3 2.70 -18.16 -31.31
N ASP A 4 3.62 -19.05 -30.94
CA ASP A 4 4.88 -18.72 -30.30
C ASP A 4 5.57 -17.60 -31.07
N ASP A 5 6.16 -16.67 -30.32
CA ASP A 5 7.14 -15.69 -30.79
C ASP A 5 8.47 -16.44 -31.09
N LEU A 6 8.39 -17.36 -32.05
CA LEU A 6 9.54 -17.98 -32.71
C LEU A 6 10.05 -16.96 -33.72
N LEU A 7 11.34 -16.67 -33.63
CA LEU A 7 12.10 -15.90 -34.61
C LEU A 7 11.61 -16.22 -36.03
N SER A 8 11.47 -15.20 -36.87
CA SER A 8 11.03 -15.44 -38.23
C SER A 8 12.04 -16.35 -38.94
N GLN A 9 11.56 -17.15 -39.91
CA GLN A 9 12.43 -18.07 -40.65
C GLN A 9 13.63 -17.35 -41.30
N GLU A 10 13.45 -16.06 -41.64
CA GLU A 10 14.48 -15.18 -42.19
C GLU A 10 15.56 -14.81 -41.15
N GLU A 11 15.21 -14.63 -39.88
CA GLU A 11 16.16 -14.38 -38.79
C GLU A 11 16.96 -15.64 -38.42
N ILE A 12 16.32 -16.81 -38.47
CA ILE A 12 16.98 -18.10 -38.26
C ILE A 12 18.04 -18.33 -39.35
N ASP A 13 17.71 -18.06 -40.61
CA ASP A 13 18.62 -18.22 -41.74
C ASP A 13 19.80 -17.23 -41.69
N ALA A 14 19.58 -16.01 -41.20
CA ALA A 14 20.64 -15.02 -41.00
C ALA A 14 21.63 -15.45 -39.90
N LEU A 15 21.14 -16.03 -38.81
CA LEU A 15 21.99 -16.57 -37.74
C LEU A 15 22.74 -17.85 -38.16
N LEU A 16 22.11 -18.71 -38.96
CA LEU A 16 22.73 -19.92 -39.50
C LEU A 16 23.84 -19.61 -40.52
N LYS A 17 23.69 -18.55 -41.31
CA LYS A 17 24.75 -18.04 -42.19
C LYS A 17 25.94 -17.46 -41.43
N GLY A 18 25.72 -16.85 -40.27
CA GLY A 18 26.80 -16.32 -39.43
C GLY A 18 27.65 -17.40 -38.73
N VAL A 19 27.12 -18.62 -38.57
CA VAL A 19 27.81 -19.74 -37.90
C VAL A 19 28.48 -20.71 -38.88
N SER A 20 28.09 -20.67 -40.15
CA SER A 20 28.64 -21.49 -41.23
C SER A 20 29.78 -20.71 -41.89
N GLY A 21 30.99 -20.88 -41.38
CA GLY A 21 32.18 -20.11 -41.77
C GLY A 21 32.62 -20.28 -43.22
N ASP A 22 31.93 -19.61 -44.15
CA ASP A 22 32.45 -19.25 -45.46
C ASP A 22 32.83 -17.76 -45.45
N ASP A 23 34.14 -17.52 -45.50
CA ASP A 23 34.79 -16.23 -45.70
C ASP A 23 34.53 -15.70 -47.13
N GLU A 24 33.85 -14.56 -47.27
CA GLU A 24 34.07 -13.61 -48.38
C GLU A 24 33.62 -12.18 -47.99
N PRO A 25 34.14 -11.13 -48.65
CA PRO A 25 34.84 -10.05 -47.96
C PRO A 25 33.95 -8.93 -47.41
N ALA A 26 34.48 -8.28 -46.37
CA ALA A 26 33.92 -7.15 -45.66
C ALA A 26 33.35 -6.06 -46.59
N ALA A 27 32.02 -5.93 -46.62
CA ALA A 27 31.35 -4.72 -47.03
C ALA A 27 31.55 -3.64 -45.94
N PRO A 28 31.75 -2.36 -46.32
CA PRO A 28 32.18 -1.32 -45.40
C PRO A 28 31.16 -1.14 -44.28
N SER A 29 31.69 -1.09 -43.06
CA SER A 29 30.98 -0.82 -41.81
C SER A 29 30.15 0.46 -41.92
N SER A 30 28.88 0.32 -42.29
CA SER A 30 27.88 1.32 -41.94
C SER A 30 27.67 1.19 -40.44
N SER A 31 28.06 2.24 -39.72
CA SER A 31 27.74 2.44 -38.32
C SER A 31 26.25 2.18 -38.12
N THR A 32 25.91 0.99 -37.62
CA THR A 32 24.58 0.68 -37.12
C THR A 32 24.45 1.52 -35.87
N GLN A 33 23.95 2.75 -36.03
CA GLN A 33 23.29 3.45 -34.94
C GLN A 33 22.30 2.43 -34.40
N GLU A 34 22.37 2.16 -33.09
CA GLU A 34 21.34 1.40 -32.39
C GLU A 34 20.02 2.13 -32.64
N GLU A 35 19.32 1.76 -33.71
CA GLU A 35 17.93 2.11 -33.90
C GLU A 35 17.24 1.50 -32.70
N ALA A 36 16.91 2.37 -31.74
CA ALA A 36 16.17 2.01 -30.55
C ALA A 36 15.00 1.14 -31.01
N ARG A 37 15.07 -0.17 -30.74
CA ARG A 37 14.08 -1.16 -31.17
C ARG A 37 12.71 -0.64 -30.77
N VAL A 38 12.00 -0.03 -31.72
CA VAL A 38 10.67 0.53 -31.51
C VAL A 38 9.75 -0.67 -31.41
N ARG A 39 9.49 -1.12 -30.19
CA ARG A 39 8.49 -2.15 -29.95
C ARG A 39 7.12 -1.54 -30.24
N PRO A 40 6.28 -2.17 -31.06
CA PRO A 40 4.91 -1.70 -31.27
C PRO A 40 4.21 -1.62 -29.91
N TYR A 41 3.88 -0.40 -29.49
CA TYR A 41 3.18 -0.13 -28.26
C TYR A 41 1.68 -0.27 -28.53
N ASP A 42 1.07 -1.35 -28.03
CA ASP A 42 -0.38 -1.54 -28.09
C ASP A 42 -1.03 -0.79 -26.91
N PRO A 43 -1.77 0.32 -27.14
CA PRO A 43 -2.45 1.06 -26.08
C PRO A 43 -3.58 0.28 -25.41
N ALA A 44 -4.04 -0.84 -25.98
CA ALA A 44 -4.97 -1.76 -25.32
C ALA A 44 -4.28 -2.62 -24.24
N THR A 45 -2.96 -2.84 -24.36
CA THR A 45 -2.14 -3.49 -23.34
C THR A 45 -1.59 -2.44 -22.37
N GLN A 46 -2.41 -1.99 -21.42
CA GLN A 46 -1.93 -1.17 -20.30
C GLN A 46 -1.01 -1.99 -19.39
N HIS A 47 0.27 -2.11 -19.76
CA HIS A 47 1.31 -2.57 -18.86
C HIS A 47 1.57 -1.46 -17.84
N ARG A 48 0.98 -1.58 -16.64
CA ARG A 48 1.29 -0.68 -15.52
C ARG A 48 2.79 -0.82 -15.18
N VAL A 49 3.64 0.10 -15.62
CA VAL A 49 5.07 0.02 -15.29
C VAL A 49 5.27 0.45 -13.84
N ILE A 50 5.51 -0.52 -12.95
CA ILE A 50 5.91 -0.25 -11.57
C ILE A 50 7.40 0.10 -11.60
N ARG A 51 7.73 1.38 -11.40
CA ARG A 51 9.11 1.88 -11.43
C ARG A 51 9.80 1.87 -10.07
N GLU A 52 9.04 1.74 -9.00
CA GLU A 52 9.55 1.81 -7.62
C GLU A 52 9.69 0.43 -7.01
N ARG A 53 10.88 0.16 -6.47
CA ARG A 53 11.17 -1.06 -5.72
C ARG A 53 10.64 -0.93 -4.30
N LEU A 54 9.88 -1.93 -3.85
CA LEU A 54 9.33 -1.96 -2.49
C LEU A 54 10.36 -2.54 -1.52
N HIS A 55 11.31 -1.72 -1.07
CA HIS A 55 12.40 -2.14 -0.17
C HIS A 55 11.89 -2.75 1.15
N ALA A 56 10.80 -2.22 1.70
CA ALA A 56 10.18 -2.77 2.90
C ALA A 56 9.67 -4.22 2.69
N LEU A 57 9.21 -4.54 1.47
CA LEU A 57 8.70 -5.87 1.16
C LEU A 57 9.82 -6.91 1.14
N ASP A 58 11.01 -6.55 0.64
CA ASP A 58 12.20 -7.40 0.73
C ASP A 58 12.51 -7.71 2.21
N PHE A 59 12.49 -6.69 3.08
CA PHE A 59 12.72 -6.86 4.53
C PHE A 59 11.64 -7.70 5.23
N ILE A 60 10.36 -7.49 4.90
CA ILE A 60 9.25 -8.30 5.42
C ILE A 60 9.45 -9.76 5.03
N ASN A 61 9.81 -10.04 3.77
CA ASN A 61 10.02 -11.39 3.29
C ASN A 61 11.22 -12.07 3.96
N GLU A 62 12.32 -11.36 4.19
CA GLU A 62 13.45 -11.88 4.98
C GLU A 62 13.04 -12.21 6.42
N ARG A 63 12.26 -11.33 7.05
CA ARG A 63 11.76 -11.56 8.41
C ARG A 63 10.80 -12.74 8.47
N PHE A 64 9.91 -12.85 7.49
CA PHE A 64 9.03 -14.00 7.32
C PHE A 64 9.84 -15.29 7.19
N ALA A 65 10.89 -15.34 6.37
CA ALA A 65 11.73 -16.52 6.23
C ALA A 65 12.35 -16.95 7.57
N ARG A 66 12.77 -16.00 8.41
CA ARG A 66 13.28 -16.29 9.76
C ARG A 66 12.20 -16.89 10.68
N TYR A 67 11.00 -16.31 10.72
CA TYR A 67 9.89 -16.84 11.53
C TYR A 67 9.42 -18.20 11.03
N PHE A 68 9.27 -18.33 9.72
CA PHE A 68 8.84 -19.58 9.09
C PHE A 68 9.86 -20.69 9.30
N ARG A 69 11.17 -20.39 9.26
CA ARG A 69 12.24 -21.35 9.61
C ARG A 69 12.06 -21.91 11.02
N ASN A 70 11.77 -21.05 12.00
CA ASN A 70 11.54 -21.48 13.38
C ASN A 70 10.26 -22.33 13.49
N GLY A 71 9.19 -21.94 12.80
CA GLY A 71 7.94 -22.72 12.73
C GLY A 71 8.14 -24.09 12.08
N LEU A 72 8.89 -24.14 10.98
CA LEU A 72 9.20 -25.37 10.27
C LEU A 72 10.06 -26.30 11.13
N PHE A 73 11.08 -25.79 11.82
CA PHE A 73 11.88 -26.57 12.76
C PHE A 73 11.02 -27.25 13.84
N ASN A 74 10.03 -26.53 14.38
CA ASN A 74 9.10 -27.10 15.37
C ASN A 74 8.18 -28.17 14.78
N LEU A 75 7.84 -28.08 13.49
CA LEU A 75 7.02 -29.05 12.79
C LEU A 75 7.80 -30.34 12.47
N ILE A 76 8.94 -30.23 11.79
CA ILE A 76 9.68 -31.39 11.24
C ILE A 76 10.84 -31.86 12.14
N ARG A 77 11.14 -31.14 13.22
CA ARG A 77 12.26 -31.42 14.15
C ARG A 77 13.63 -31.52 13.48
N ARG A 78 13.81 -30.80 12.37
CA ARG A 78 15.08 -30.67 11.64
C ARG A 78 15.32 -29.22 11.23
N SER A 79 16.60 -28.82 11.21
CA SER A 79 17.00 -27.51 10.72
C SER A 79 16.74 -27.39 9.23
N ALA A 80 16.10 -26.30 8.84
CA ALA A 80 15.89 -25.92 7.46
C ALA A 80 16.61 -24.60 7.19
N ASP A 81 17.28 -24.50 6.06
CA ASP A 81 17.81 -23.24 5.56
C ASP A 81 16.81 -22.66 4.55
N ILE A 82 16.45 -21.40 4.77
CA ILE A 82 15.44 -20.71 3.96
C ILE A 82 16.06 -19.46 3.38
N THR A 83 16.13 -19.40 2.05
CA THR A 83 16.63 -18.24 1.31
C THR A 83 15.50 -17.58 0.53
N VAL A 84 15.52 -16.26 0.49
CA VAL A 84 14.48 -15.44 -0.15
C VAL A 84 15.02 -14.93 -1.48
N GLU A 85 14.30 -15.17 -2.57
CA GLU A 85 14.58 -14.51 -3.84
C GLU A 85 14.00 -13.09 -3.87
N SER A 86 14.62 -12.21 -4.65
CA SER A 86 14.12 -10.86 -4.85
C SER A 86 12.68 -10.86 -5.35
N VAL A 87 11.88 -9.90 -4.87
CA VAL A 87 10.51 -9.68 -5.32
C VAL A 87 10.46 -9.48 -6.83
N ARG A 88 9.59 -10.23 -7.53
CA ARG A 88 9.36 -10.14 -8.97
C ARG A 88 7.98 -9.55 -9.27
N TYR A 89 7.94 -8.63 -10.22
CA TYR A 89 6.71 -8.05 -10.78
C TYR A 89 6.45 -8.68 -12.14
N GLN A 90 5.32 -9.35 -12.30
CA GLN A 90 4.94 -10.02 -13.54
C GLN A 90 3.43 -10.01 -13.71
N SER A 91 2.92 -10.29 -14.92
CA SER A 91 1.49 -10.46 -15.10
C SER A 91 1.00 -11.73 -14.37
N PHE A 92 -0.24 -11.73 -13.91
CA PHE A 92 -0.83 -12.93 -13.32
C PHE A 92 -0.84 -14.11 -14.30
N SER A 93 -1.03 -13.84 -15.60
CA SER A 93 -0.99 -14.86 -16.64
C SER A 93 0.39 -15.52 -16.77
N ASP A 94 1.48 -14.76 -16.65
CA ASP A 94 2.85 -15.30 -16.70
C ASP A 94 3.18 -16.09 -15.44
N PHE A 95 2.74 -15.60 -14.27
CA PHE A 95 2.84 -16.35 -13.03
C PHE A 95 2.11 -17.69 -13.14
N SER A 96 0.86 -17.68 -13.60
CA SER A 96 -0.01 -18.86 -13.71
C SER A 96 0.54 -19.93 -14.67
N ARG A 97 1.25 -19.52 -15.73
CA ARG A 97 1.91 -20.44 -16.69
C ARG A 97 3.19 -21.08 -16.14
N ASN A 98 3.92 -20.36 -15.29
CA ASN A 98 5.20 -20.81 -14.73
C ASN A 98 5.05 -21.70 -13.49
N VAL A 99 3.83 -21.80 -12.94
CA VAL A 99 3.54 -22.64 -11.78
C VAL A 99 3.35 -24.10 -12.24
N PRO A 100 4.07 -25.08 -11.64
CA PRO A 100 3.89 -26.49 -11.95
C PRO A 100 2.43 -26.94 -11.76
N VAL A 101 1.93 -27.78 -12.67
CA VAL A 101 0.60 -28.38 -12.56
C VAL A 101 0.76 -29.90 -12.50
N PRO A 102 0.15 -30.60 -11.52
CA PRO A 102 -0.65 -30.10 -10.41
C PRO A 102 0.20 -29.49 -9.28
N THR A 103 -0.34 -28.47 -8.60
CA THR A 103 0.27 -27.90 -7.39
C THR A 103 -0.80 -27.51 -6.38
N ASN A 104 -0.44 -27.38 -5.12
CA ASN A 104 -1.36 -26.88 -4.10
C ASN A 104 -1.34 -25.34 -4.08
N LEU A 105 -2.48 -24.71 -4.40
CA LEU A 105 -2.66 -23.26 -4.43
C LEU A 105 -3.60 -22.84 -3.30
N ASN A 106 -3.08 -22.15 -2.30
CA ASN A 106 -3.87 -21.71 -1.15
C ASN A 106 -4.25 -20.25 -1.33
N LEU A 107 -5.55 -19.97 -1.41
CA LEU A 107 -6.07 -18.61 -1.41
C LEU A 107 -6.17 -18.13 0.03
N VAL A 108 -5.58 -16.98 0.30
CA VAL A 108 -5.60 -16.34 1.61
C VAL A 108 -6.11 -14.91 1.49
N SER A 109 -6.90 -14.47 2.47
CA SER A 109 -7.31 -13.07 2.61
C SER A 109 -6.42 -12.37 3.64
N MET A 110 -6.06 -11.11 3.40
CA MET A 110 -5.17 -10.34 4.27
C MET A 110 -5.89 -9.05 4.72
N LYS A 111 -6.59 -9.05 5.84
CA LYS A 111 -7.29 -7.84 6.33
C LYS A 111 -6.29 -6.86 6.96
N PRO A 112 -6.50 -5.54 6.82
CA PRO A 112 -7.60 -4.86 6.12
C PRO A 112 -7.42 -4.66 4.61
N LEU A 113 -6.39 -5.25 3.98
CA LEU A 113 -6.21 -5.16 2.53
C LEU A 113 -7.35 -5.86 1.78
N ARG A 114 -7.82 -5.23 0.71
CA ARG A 114 -8.93 -5.75 -0.10
C ARG A 114 -8.39 -6.66 -1.19
N GLY A 115 -8.84 -7.91 -1.20
CA GLY A 115 -8.46 -8.91 -2.19
C GLY A 115 -8.03 -10.22 -1.55
N SER A 116 -7.45 -11.08 -2.39
CA SER A 116 -6.90 -12.37 -1.99
C SER A 116 -5.49 -12.52 -2.54
N ALA A 117 -4.63 -13.20 -1.80
CA ALA A 117 -3.30 -13.59 -2.22
C ALA A 117 -3.21 -15.12 -2.33
N LEU A 118 -2.12 -15.61 -2.93
CA LEU A 118 -1.82 -17.01 -3.13
C LEU A 118 -0.57 -17.43 -2.37
N VAL A 119 -0.65 -18.55 -1.67
CA VAL A 119 0.49 -19.31 -1.16
C VAL A 119 0.56 -20.62 -1.91
N VAL A 120 1.60 -20.78 -2.72
CA VAL A 120 1.78 -21.91 -3.62
C VAL A 120 2.76 -22.92 -3.02
N PHE A 121 2.29 -24.13 -2.77
CA PHE A 121 3.11 -25.26 -2.32
C PHE A 121 3.24 -26.32 -3.42
N PRO A 122 4.39 -26.38 -4.10
CA PRO A 122 4.69 -27.44 -5.04
C PRO A 122 4.69 -28.82 -4.37
N PRO A 123 4.35 -29.90 -5.10
CA PRO A 123 4.37 -31.26 -4.56
C PRO A 123 5.69 -31.65 -3.89
N ASN A 124 6.82 -31.21 -4.46
CA ASN A 124 8.15 -31.49 -3.91
C ASN A 124 8.32 -30.96 -2.48
N LEU A 125 7.74 -29.79 -2.16
CA LEU A 125 7.78 -29.26 -0.80
C LEU A 125 6.93 -30.11 0.15
N VAL A 126 5.73 -30.48 -0.29
CA VAL A 126 4.82 -31.29 0.52
C VAL A 126 5.45 -32.65 0.82
N PHE A 127 6.01 -33.33 -0.17
CA PHE A 127 6.67 -34.61 0.02
C PHE A 127 7.93 -34.50 0.88
N MET A 128 8.71 -33.43 0.75
CA MET A 128 9.83 -33.16 1.65
C MET A 128 9.35 -33.05 3.11
N VAL A 129 8.28 -32.31 3.38
CA VAL A 129 7.75 -32.15 4.75
C VAL A 129 7.15 -33.45 5.26
N VAL A 130 6.43 -34.20 4.42
CA VAL A 130 5.87 -35.52 4.76
C VAL A 130 6.97 -36.50 5.12
N ASP A 131 7.99 -36.64 4.28
CA ASP A 131 9.11 -37.57 4.49
C ASP A 131 9.80 -37.27 5.83
N ASN A 132 10.12 -36.01 6.10
CA ASN A 132 10.74 -35.62 7.37
C ASN A 132 9.83 -35.84 8.60
N LEU A 133 8.52 -35.65 8.48
CA LEU A 133 7.56 -35.91 9.56
C LEU A 133 7.45 -37.40 9.92
N PHE A 134 7.61 -38.30 8.94
CA PHE A 134 7.53 -39.75 9.14
C PHE A 134 8.92 -40.40 9.36
N GLY A 135 9.96 -39.60 9.57
CA GLY A 135 11.31 -40.08 9.90
C GLY A 135 12.15 -40.50 8.70
N GLY A 136 11.77 -40.08 7.50
CA GLY A 136 12.54 -40.27 6.28
C GLY A 136 13.92 -39.63 6.32
N ASP A 137 14.82 -40.19 5.54
CA ASP A 137 16.20 -39.71 5.38
C ASP A 137 16.39 -38.87 4.12
N GLY A 138 15.31 -38.60 3.36
CA GLY A 138 15.34 -37.84 2.11
C GLY A 138 16.06 -38.54 0.96
N ARG A 139 16.40 -39.83 1.09
CA ARG A 139 17.09 -40.58 0.03
C ARG A 139 16.19 -40.90 -1.16
N PHE A 140 14.88 -40.99 -0.93
CA PHE A 140 13.91 -41.31 -1.97
C PHE A 140 13.08 -40.07 -2.30
N VAL A 141 13.51 -39.35 -3.34
CA VAL A 141 12.68 -38.27 -3.90
C VAL A 141 11.43 -38.89 -4.50
N THR A 142 10.30 -38.66 -3.85
CA THR A 142 9.00 -39.11 -4.35
C THR A 142 8.68 -38.31 -5.60
N LYS A 143 8.70 -38.96 -6.77
CA LYS A 143 8.29 -38.32 -8.03
C LYS A 143 6.80 -37.98 -7.96
N SER A 144 6.46 -36.72 -8.25
CA SER A 144 5.09 -36.29 -8.41
C SER A 144 4.56 -36.80 -9.76
N ASP A 145 3.87 -37.94 -9.78
CA ASP A 145 3.32 -38.56 -10.99
C ASP A 145 2.01 -37.90 -11.45
N GLY A 146 1.87 -36.59 -11.25
CA GLY A 146 0.62 -35.87 -11.54
C GLY A 146 -0.59 -36.26 -10.67
N ARG A 147 -0.38 -37.06 -9.62
CA ARG A 147 -1.47 -37.47 -8.69
C ARG A 147 -1.93 -36.33 -7.79
N GLU A 148 -3.19 -36.38 -7.39
CA GLU A 148 -3.73 -35.50 -6.36
C GLU A 148 -3.20 -35.88 -4.96
N PHE A 149 -3.15 -34.89 -4.06
CA PHE A 149 -2.76 -35.10 -2.68
C PHE A 149 -3.82 -35.90 -1.92
N THR A 150 -3.37 -36.92 -1.20
CA THR A 150 -4.19 -37.72 -0.30
C THR A 150 -4.69 -36.90 0.89
N ASN A 151 -5.74 -37.37 1.57
CA ASN A 151 -6.29 -36.69 2.76
C ASN A 151 -5.25 -36.45 3.87
N THR A 152 -4.29 -37.37 4.04
CA THR A 152 -3.21 -37.22 5.02
C THR A 152 -2.23 -36.12 4.60
N GLU A 153 -1.85 -36.08 3.32
CA GLU A 153 -0.99 -35.03 2.76
C GLU A 153 -1.68 -33.67 2.84
N GLN A 154 -2.98 -33.59 2.55
CA GLN A 154 -3.78 -32.36 2.71
C GLN A 154 -3.78 -31.84 4.15
N ARG A 155 -3.86 -32.71 5.16
CA ARG A 155 -3.73 -32.30 6.57
C ARG A 155 -2.36 -31.73 6.88
N ILE A 156 -1.29 -32.28 6.30
CA ILE A 156 0.07 -31.77 6.47
C ILE A 156 0.22 -30.41 5.78
N ILE A 157 -0.33 -30.26 4.57
CA ILE A 157 -0.41 -28.99 3.84
C ILE A 157 -1.07 -27.91 4.69
N GLN A 158 -2.21 -28.22 5.33
CA GLN A 158 -2.92 -27.26 6.18
C GLN A 158 -2.09 -26.84 7.41
N ARG A 159 -1.37 -27.78 8.04
CA ARG A 159 -0.45 -27.45 9.14
C ARG A 159 0.70 -26.56 8.69
N LEU A 160 1.29 -26.85 7.53
CA LEU A 160 2.35 -26.05 6.93
C LEU A 160 1.85 -24.64 6.56
N LEU A 161 0.64 -24.56 6.01
CA LEU A 161 -0.01 -23.30 5.63
C LEU A 161 -0.25 -22.42 6.85
N ASN A 162 -0.79 -22.97 7.95
CA ASN A 162 -1.02 -22.21 9.18
C ASN A 162 0.28 -21.63 9.73
N LEU A 163 1.37 -22.41 9.72
CA LEU A 163 2.70 -21.91 10.12
C LEU A 163 3.18 -20.77 9.21
N ALA A 164 2.93 -20.87 7.90
CA ALA A 164 3.25 -19.81 6.96
C ALA A 164 2.41 -18.55 7.22
N ILE A 165 1.10 -18.71 7.47
CA ILE A 165 0.17 -17.62 7.80
C ILE A 165 0.64 -16.90 9.08
N ASP A 166 0.88 -17.64 10.16
CA ASP A 166 1.32 -17.08 11.44
C ASP A 166 2.65 -16.33 11.29
N ALA A 167 3.63 -16.95 10.62
CA ALA A 167 4.93 -16.32 10.37
C ALA A 167 4.82 -15.06 9.51
N TYR A 168 3.91 -15.06 8.52
CA TYR A 168 3.71 -13.92 7.62
C TYR A 168 3.04 -12.77 8.36
N GLN A 169 2.05 -13.05 9.21
CA GLN A 169 1.44 -12.04 10.09
C GLN A 169 2.47 -11.39 11.00
N GLU A 170 3.31 -12.17 11.68
CA GLU A 170 4.38 -11.64 12.55
C GLU A 170 5.39 -10.79 11.77
N ALA A 171 5.72 -11.17 10.54
CA ALA A 171 6.63 -10.41 9.69
C ALA A 171 6.06 -9.04 9.29
N TRP A 172 4.76 -8.97 9.00
CA TRP A 172 4.08 -7.74 8.58
C TRP A 172 3.85 -6.74 9.72
N LYS A 173 3.75 -7.20 10.98
CA LYS A 173 3.43 -6.34 12.14
C LYS A 173 4.26 -5.06 12.28
N VAL A 174 5.54 -5.10 11.89
CA VAL A 174 6.45 -3.95 11.99
C VAL A 174 6.07 -2.82 11.03
N VAL A 175 5.48 -3.20 9.89
CA VAL A 175 5.16 -2.31 8.77
C VAL A 175 3.69 -1.92 8.82
N TYR A 176 2.83 -2.93 8.84
CA TYR A 176 1.40 -2.77 8.88
C TYR A 176 0.76 -4.05 9.44
N PRO A 177 0.05 -4.00 10.58
CA PRO A 177 -0.53 -5.21 11.19
C PRO A 177 -1.61 -5.80 10.28
N LEU A 178 -1.41 -7.05 9.87
CA LEU A 178 -2.32 -7.79 9.00
C LEU A 178 -2.91 -9.01 9.72
N GLU A 179 -4.19 -9.27 9.45
CA GLU A 179 -4.84 -10.53 9.78
C GLU A 179 -4.97 -11.39 8.53
N VAL A 180 -4.30 -12.53 8.51
CA VAL A 180 -4.27 -13.42 7.34
C VAL A 180 -5.14 -14.64 7.61
N PHE A 181 -6.07 -14.92 6.71
CA PHE A 181 -7.03 -16.02 6.84
C PHE A 181 -6.98 -16.91 5.62
N PHE A 182 -6.96 -18.22 5.84
CA PHE A 182 -7.16 -19.20 4.76
C PHE A 182 -8.61 -19.15 4.25
N LEU A 183 -8.77 -19.11 2.93
CA LEU A 183 -10.09 -19.14 2.28
C LEU A 183 -10.40 -20.52 1.72
N ARG A 184 -9.55 -21.02 0.82
CA ARG A 184 -9.71 -22.31 0.16
C ARG A 184 -8.41 -22.74 -0.52
N SER A 185 -8.32 -24.02 -0.86
CA SER A 185 -7.23 -24.61 -1.63
C SER A 185 -7.72 -25.04 -3.00
N GLU A 186 -6.92 -24.78 -4.03
CA GLU A 186 -7.15 -25.18 -5.42
C GLU A 186 -5.96 -26.01 -5.93
N VAL A 187 -6.18 -26.86 -6.93
CA VAL A 187 -5.13 -27.70 -7.55
C VAL A 187 -4.63 -27.11 -8.88
N GLN A 188 -5.46 -26.30 -9.52
CA GLN A 188 -5.23 -25.79 -10.87
C GLN A 188 -5.27 -24.26 -10.86
N SER A 189 -4.26 -23.65 -11.50
CA SER A 189 -4.07 -22.20 -11.51
C SER A 189 -5.24 -21.44 -12.15
N LYS A 190 -5.93 -22.05 -13.12
CA LYS A 190 -7.15 -21.51 -13.74
C LYS A 190 -8.33 -21.27 -12.78
N PHE A 191 -8.35 -21.91 -11.61
CA PHE A 191 -9.39 -21.74 -10.59
C PHE A 191 -8.94 -20.85 -9.42
N ALA A 192 -7.67 -20.48 -9.39
CA ALA A 192 -7.04 -19.65 -8.36
C ALA A 192 -7.07 -18.16 -8.73
N ASN A 193 -8.23 -17.65 -9.14
CA ASN A 193 -8.38 -16.24 -9.56
C ASN A 193 -8.27 -15.30 -8.36
N ILE A 194 -7.13 -14.62 -8.24
CA ILE A 194 -6.88 -13.54 -7.27
C ILE A 194 -6.94 -12.14 -7.87
N THR A 195 -6.95 -12.05 -9.20
CA THR A 195 -7.02 -10.79 -9.96
C THR A 195 -8.33 -10.72 -10.75
N ASN A 196 -8.75 -9.49 -11.09
CA ASN A 196 -9.93 -9.29 -11.94
C ASN A 196 -9.59 -9.48 -13.43
N SER A 197 -8.31 -9.35 -13.78
CA SER A 197 -7.80 -9.52 -15.15
C SER A 197 -6.54 -10.40 -15.15
N PRO A 198 -6.35 -11.29 -16.14
CA PRO A 198 -5.11 -12.06 -16.31
C PRO A 198 -3.88 -11.19 -16.53
N ASN A 199 -4.05 -9.98 -17.06
CA ASN A 199 -2.96 -9.04 -17.33
C ASN A 199 -2.64 -8.12 -16.14
N GLU A 200 -3.37 -8.27 -15.03
CA GLU A 200 -3.09 -7.51 -13.81
C GLU A 200 -1.74 -7.94 -13.23
N ILE A 201 -1.00 -6.97 -12.69
CA ILE A 201 0.35 -7.21 -12.18
C ILE A 201 0.27 -7.80 -10.78
N VAL A 202 1.04 -8.87 -10.59
CA VAL A 202 1.22 -9.53 -9.31
C VAL A 202 2.66 -9.39 -8.85
N VAL A 203 2.79 -9.34 -7.53
CA VAL A 203 4.05 -9.31 -6.81
C VAL A 203 4.29 -10.71 -6.26
N ASN A 204 5.32 -11.38 -6.80
CA ASN A 204 5.66 -12.74 -6.45
C ASN A 204 7.01 -12.79 -5.72
N THR A 205 7.04 -13.50 -4.60
CA THR A 205 8.27 -13.80 -3.86
C THR A 205 8.45 -15.29 -3.77
N LYS A 206 9.63 -15.78 -4.15
CA LYS A 206 9.99 -17.20 -4.08
C LYS A 206 10.93 -17.45 -2.91
N PHE A 207 10.64 -18.51 -2.17
CA PHE A 207 11.38 -18.93 -0.99
C PHE A 207 11.95 -20.31 -1.26
N ASN A 208 13.27 -20.43 -1.30
CA ASN A 208 13.94 -21.72 -1.46
C ASN A 208 14.21 -22.30 -0.06
N ILE A 209 13.87 -23.57 0.12
CA ILE A 209 13.99 -24.30 1.38
C ILE A 209 14.92 -25.49 1.14
N GLU A 210 15.92 -25.63 2.00
CA GLU A 210 16.83 -26.76 2.03
C GLU A 210 16.75 -27.46 3.40
N VAL A 211 16.53 -28.77 3.38
CA VAL A 211 16.46 -29.61 4.58
C VAL A 211 17.35 -30.83 4.37
N GLY A 212 18.55 -30.80 4.94
CA GLY A 212 19.56 -31.84 4.71
C GLY A 212 19.92 -31.90 3.22
N ASN A 213 19.62 -33.01 2.55
CA ASN A 213 19.93 -33.21 1.12
C ASN A 213 18.75 -32.89 0.19
N LEU A 214 17.60 -32.49 0.75
CA LEU A 214 16.42 -32.14 -0.03
C LEU A 214 16.37 -30.62 -0.24
N SER A 215 16.07 -30.19 -1.46
CA SER A 215 15.82 -28.79 -1.81
C SER A 215 14.46 -28.66 -2.48
N SER A 216 13.71 -27.62 -2.12
CA SER A 216 12.41 -27.29 -2.67
C SER A 216 12.18 -25.79 -2.57
N ASN A 217 11.05 -25.31 -3.08
CA ASN A 217 10.67 -23.92 -2.96
C ASN A 217 9.16 -23.76 -2.83
N PHE A 218 8.73 -22.61 -2.33
CA PHE A 218 7.34 -22.16 -2.37
C PHE A 218 7.29 -20.69 -2.76
N GLN A 219 6.09 -20.22 -3.07
CA GLN A 219 5.89 -18.87 -3.57
C GLN A 219 4.72 -18.20 -2.87
N ILE A 220 4.87 -16.92 -2.54
CA ILE A 220 3.79 -16.05 -2.09
C ILE A 220 3.57 -15.01 -3.17
N CYS A 221 2.35 -14.98 -3.70
CA CYS A 221 1.95 -14.13 -4.82
C CYS A 221 0.74 -13.29 -4.40
N MET A 222 0.83 -11.98 -4.54
CA MET A 222 -0.27 -11.06 -4.22
C MET A 222 -0.49 -10.06 -5.37
N PRO A 223 -1.74 -9.68 -5.68
CA PRO A 223 -2.02 -8.61 -6.62
C PRO A 223 -1.38 -7.30 -6.16
N TYR A 224 -0.76 -6.55 -7.08
CA TYR A 224 -0.17 -5.25 -6.75
C TYR A 224 -1.23 -4.26 -6.23
N ALA A 225 -2.47 -4.35 -6.73
CA ALA A 225 -3.59 -3.52 -6.26
C ALA A 225 -3.88 -3.69 -4.76
N MET A 226 -3.52 -4.82 -4.14
CA MET A 226 -3.67 -5.02 -2.69
C MET A 226 -2.69 -4.17 -1.89
N ILE A 227 -1.46 -4.02 -2.37
CA ILE A 227 -0.37 -3.32 -1.68
C ILE A 227 -0.22 -1.86 -2.11
N GLU A 228 -0.87 -1.47 -3.21
CA GLU A 228 -0.89 -0.10 -3.75
C GLU A 228 -1.23 0.98 -2.69
N PRO A 229 -2.23 0.78 -1.79
CA PRO A 229 -2.51 1.74 -0.72
C PRO A 229 -1.39 1.92 0.30
N LEU A 230 -0.47 0.95 0.40
CA LEU A 230 0.68 0.96 1.31
C LEU A 230 1.99 1.30 0.57
N ARG A 231 1.93 1.71 -0.70
CA ARG A 231 3.11 1.97 -1.53
C ARG A 231 4.13 2.89 -0.85
N ASP A 232 3.68 4.03 -0.32
CA ASP A 232 4.59 5.03 0.27
C ASP A 232 5.29 4.49 1.53
N LEU A 233 4.58 3.68 2.31
CA LEU A 233 5.13 3.02 3.49
C LEU A 233 6.12 1.92 3.08
N LEU A 234 5.82 1.18 2.01
CA LEU A 234 6.64 0.08 1.52
C LEU A 234 7.87 0.52 0.69
N ALA A 235 7.82 1.71 0.11
CA ALA A 235 8.92 2.30 -0.66
C ALA A 235 10.03 2.83 0.26
N ASN A 236 9.67 3.31 1.45
CA ASN A 236 10.63 3.85 2.41
C ASN A 236 11.38 2.71 3.14
N PRO A 237 12.72 2.78 3.25
CA PRO A 237 13.47 1.79 4.01
C PRO A 237 13.03 1.81 5.48
N ILE A 238 12.67 0.64 5.99
CA ILE A 238 12.29 0.47 7.40
C ILE A 238 13.55 0.66 8.24
N ASN A 239 13.67 1.82 8.89
CA ASN A 239 14.63 2.01 9.96
C ASN A 239 14.05 1.36 11.22
N ASP A 240 14.67 0.27 11.69
CA ASP A 240 14.30 -0.51 12.89
C ASP A 240 14.32 0.32 14.21
N SER A 241 14.64 1.62 14.12
CA SER A 241 14.74 2.61 15.20
C SER A 241 13.50 3.49 15.40
N ASN A 242 12.41 3.26 14.65
CA ASN A 242 11.29 4.21 14.57
C ASN A 242 10.07 3.94 15.49
N HIS A 243 10.22 3.19 16.58
CA HIS A 243 9.13 3.09 17.57
C HIS A 243 8.91 4.35 18.43
N ASP A 244 9.71 5.41 18.24
CA ASP A 244 9.63 6.68 19.00
C ASP A 244 9.09 7.88 18.17
N HIS A 245 8.54 7.66 16.98
CA HIS A 245 8.30 8.76 16.03
C HIS A 245 7.06 9.63 16.29
N ASP A 246 6.08 9.17 17.08
CA ASP A 246 4.89 10.00 17.36
C ASP A 246 5.21 11.20 18.26
N GLY A 247 6.13 11.06 19.22
CA GLY A 247 6.48 12.16 20.14
C GLY A 247 7.37 13.23 19.51
N THR A 248 8.28 12.85 18.61
CA THR A 248 9.25 13.80 18.03
C THR A 248 8.71 14.52 16.79
N TRP A 249 7.89 13.86 15.97
CA TRP A 249 7.23 14.51 14.83
C TRP A 249 6.14 15.47 15.30
N SER A 250 5.27 15.04 16.22
CA SER A 250 4.24 15.94 16.79
C SER A 250 4.85 17.16 17.47
N ARG A 251 5.99 16.99 18.16
CA ARG A 251 6.70 18.11 18.81
C ARG A 251 7.38 19.03 17.80
N ARG A 252 7.94 18.50 16.71
CA ARG A 252 8.46 19.32 15.60
C ARG A 252 7.34 20.08 14.90
N MET A 253 6.25 19.41 14.54
CA MET A 253 5.08 20.03 13.94
C MET A 253 4.45 21.10 14.85
N ALA A 254 4.32 20.83 16.15
CA ALA A 254 3.83 21.80 17.12
C ALA A 254 4.78 23.00 17.31
N ASN A 255 6.08 22.83 17.02
CA ASN A 255 7.03 23.95 17.03
C ASN A 255 6.92 24.77 15.75
N GLU A 256 6.87 24.14 14.59
CA GLU A 256 6.68 24.82 13.30
C GLU A 256 5.34 25.56 13.25
N LEU A 257 4.25 24.93 13.72
CA LEU A 257 2.93 25.57 13.77
C LEU A 257 2.90 26.78 14.70
N ARG A 258 3.69 26.77 15.78
CA ARG A 258 3.84 27.91 16.69
C ARG A 258 4.65 29.06 16.09
N GLN A 259 5.49 28.79 15.09
CA GLN A 259 6.30 29.79 14.40
C GLN A 259 5.63 30.34 13.15
N SER A 260 4.52 29.75 12.71
CA SER A 260 3.72 30.27 11.61
C SER A 260 3.10 31.61 12.00
N GLU A 261 3.45 32.66 11.27
CA GLU A 261 2.79 33.96 11.37
C GLU A 261 1.47 33.92 10.60
N VAL A 262 0.44 34.57 11.14
CA VAL A 262 -0.87 34.72 10.50
C VAL A 262 -1.26 36.18 10.46
N GLU A 263 -1.91 36.60 9.38
CA GLU A 263 -2.41 37.97 9.26
C GLU A 263 -3.67 38.14 10.11
N LEU A 264 -3.59 39.03 11.10
CA LEU A 264 -4.72 39.39 11.95
C LEU A 264 -5.38 40.67 11.42
N VAL A 265 -6.62 40.55 10.96
CA VAL A 265 -7.40 41.68 10.44
C VAL A 265 -8.42 42.12 11.49
N ALA A 266 -8.29 43.35 11.96
CA ALA A 266 -9.25 43.99 12.84
C ALA A 266 -10.27 44.80 12.02
N GLU A 267 -11.51 44.34 11.96
CA GLU A 267 -12.59 45.06 11.28
C GLU A 267 -13.19 46.12 12.22
N PHE A 268 -13.00 47.40 11.90
CA PHE A 268 -13.51 48.52 12.70
C PHE A 268 -14.97 48.84 12.41
N ALA A 269 -15.36 48.79 11.15
CA ALA A 269 -16.72 49.11 10.72
C ALA A 269 -17.01 48.47 9.36
N GLN A 270 -18.28 48.18 9.11
CA GLN A 270 -18.78 47.77 7.80
C GLN A 270 -19.83 48.79 7.35
N ILE A 271 -19.64 49.40 6.18
CA ILE A 271 -20.59 50.37 5.61
C ILE A 271 -21.30 49.71 4.42
N PRO A 272 -22.59 49.34 4.55
CA PRO A 272 -23.38 48.91 3.42
C PRO A 272 -23.45 50.02 2.37
N SER A 273 -22.83 49.82 1.21
CA SER A 273 -22.71 50.84 0.16
C SER A 273 -23.15 50.28 -1.19
N ARG A 274 -23.80 51.11 -2.01
CA ARG A 274 -24.12 50.73 -3.40
C ARG A 274 -22.88 50.89 -4.28
N ILE A 275 -22.69 50.03 -5.28
CA ILE A 275 -21.52 50.07 -6.17
C ILE A 275 -21.32 51.44 -6.83
N ALA A 276 -22.41 52.12 -7.20
CA ALA A 276 -22.37 53.45 -7.79
C ALA A 276 -21.82 54.53 -6.82
N GLN A 277 -22.06 54.38 -5.52
CA GLN A 277 -21.50 55.28 -4.50
C GLN A 277 -20.01 55.05 -4.33
N VAL A 278 -19.57 53.78 -4.32
CA VAL A 278 -18.15 53.41 -4.23
C VAL A 278 -17.37 53.95 -5.43
N MET A 279 -17.93 53.84 -6.65
CA MET A 279 -17.33 54.40 -7.86
C MET A 279 -17.29 55.94 -7.90
N GLY A 280 -18.13 56.60 -7.12
CA GLY A 280 -18.18 58.06 -7.03
C GLY A 280 -17.21 58.68 -6.03
N LEU A 281 -16.55 57.86 -5.20
CA LEU A 281 -15.66 58.35 -4.13
C LEU A 281 -14.41 59.04 -4.69
N LYS A 282 -14.11 60.21 -4.13
CA LYS A 282 -12.92 61.00 -4.45
C LYS A 282 -12.06 61.21 -3.22
N LYS A 283 -10.77 61.49 -3.44
CA LYS A 283 -9.83 61.83 -2.38
C LYS A 283 -10.33 63.06 -1.63
N GLY A 284 -10.63 62.91 -0.34
CA GLY A 284 -11.16 63.97 0.53
C GLY A 284 -12.60 63.72 0.99
N ASP A 285 -13.29 62.73 0.43
CA ASP A 285 -14.62 62.35 0.90
C ASP A 285 -14.55 61.74 2.31
N VAL A 286 -15.45 62.19 3.19
CA VAL A 286 -15.55 61.72 4.57
C VAL A 286 -16.66 60.67 4.65
N LEU A 287 -16.30 59.45 5.06
CA LEU A 287 -17.24 58.37 5.30
C LEU A 287 -17.61 58.37 6.80
N PRO A 288 -18.82 58.81 7.18
CA PRO A 288 -19.23 58.73 8.57
C PRO A 288 -19.39 57.26 8.96
N MET A 289 -18.65 56.83 9.99
CA MET A 289 -18.73 55.50 10.56
C MET A 289 -18.91 55.62 12.07
N ASP A 290 -19.83 54.83 12.60
CA ASP A 290 -19.92 54.61 14.05
C ASP A 290 -19.06 53.39 14.38
N ILE A 291 -18.00 53.60 15.15
CA ILE A 291 -17.03 52.55 15.49
C ILE A 291 -17.40 52.03 16.87
N PRO A 292 -17.85 50.76 17.00
CA PRO A 292 -18.20 50.19 18.29
C PRO A 292 -16.97 50.12 19.21
N ASN A 293 -17.17 50.26 20.52
CA ASN A 293 -16.09 50.22 21.52
C ASN A 293 -15.28 48.91 21.48
N THR A 294 -15.91 47.83 21.02
CA THR A 294 -15.31 46.51 20.87
C THR A 294 -15.36 46.08 19.41
N ILE A 295 -14.25 45.55 18.92
CA ILE A 295 -14.07 45.06 17.55
C ILE A 295 -13.66 43.60 17.56
N THR A 296 -13.99 42.88 16.49
CA THR A 296 -13.62 41.46 16.33
C THR A 296 -12.44 41.36 15.39
N ALA A 297 -11.35 40.74 15.83
CA ALA A 297 -10.23 40.45 14.96
C ALA A 297 -10.35 39.05 14.37
N ARG A 298 -10.05 38.94 13.08
CA ARG A 298 -10.24 37.75 12.27
C ARG A 298 -8.90 37.30 11.68
N VAL A 299 -8.75 35.99 11.51
CA VAL A 299 -7.67 35.36 10.74
C VAL A 299 -8.36 34.61 9.59
N ASP A 300 -8.01 34.94 8.35
CA ASP A 300 -8.65 34.39 7.14
C ASP A 300 -10.19 34.38 7.18
N GLY A 301 -10.78 35.46 7.72
CA GLY A 301 -12.23 35.62 7.83
C GLY A 301 -12.89 34.89 9.02
N VAL A 302 -12.14 34.09 9.78
CA VAL A 302 -12.63 33.43 11.01
C VAL A 302 -12.42 34.34 12.21
N PRO A 303 -13.45 34.64 13.03
CA PRO A 303 -13.31 35.52 14.19
C PRO A 303 -12.56 34.82 15.32
N VAL A 304 -11.38 35.31 15.70
CA VAL A 304 -10.50 34.66 16.69
C VAL A 304 -10.55 35.34 18.05
N MET A 305 -10.69 36.66 18.09
CA MET A 305 -10.61 37.41 19.33
C MET A 305 -11.49 38.66 19.31
N GLU A 306 -11.96 39.02 20.49
CA GLU A 306 -12.74 40.22 20.78
C GLU A 306 -11.84 41.21 21.50
N CYS A 307 -11.68 42.40 20.91
CA CYS A 307 -10.65 43.37 21.29
C CYS A 307 -11.20 44.79 21.40
N GLU A 308 -10.56 45.62 22.22
CA GLU A 308 -10.69 47.08 22.14
C GLU A 308 -9.51 47.64 21.36
N TYR A 309 -9.73 48.72 20.61
CA TYR A 309 -8.68 49.41 19.88
C TYR A 309 -8.15 50.59 20.69
N GLY A 310 -6.85 50.85 20.60
CA GLY A 310 -6.21 51.96 21.30
C GLY A 310 -4.79 52.20 20.83
N SER A 311 -4.02 52.87 21.67
CA SER A 311 -2.59 53.06 21.44
C SER A 311 -1.78 52.69 22.68
N GLN A 312 -0.65 52.03 22.47
CA GLN A 312 0.31 51.68 23.51
C GLN A 312 1.69 52.11 23.01
N GLN A 313 2.41 52.91 23.80
CA GLN A 313 3.74 53.41 23.44
C GLN A 313 3.80 54.05 22.02
N GLN A 314 2.80 54.88 21.69
CA GLN A 314 2.61 55.51 20.37
C GLN A 314 2.40 54.57 19.18
N GLN A 315 2.23 53.27 19.40
CA GLN A 315 1.83 52.30 18.39
C GLN A 315 0.33 52.00 18.50
N ARG A 316 -0.32 51.74 17.37
CA ARG A 316 -1.71 51.25 17.37
C ARG A 316 -1.73 49.85 17.98
N ALA A 317 -2.61 49.63 18.94
CA ALA A 317 -2.68 48.38 19.69
C ALA A 317 -4.12 47.89 19.83
N LEU A 318 -4.27 46.58 19.90
CA LEU A 318 -5.52 45.92 20.22
C LEU A 318 -5.40 45.30 21.61
N ARG A 319 -6.27 45.70 22.54
CA ARG A 319 -6.38 45.08 23.85
C ARG A 319 -7.32 43.89 23.76
N VAL A 320 -6.78 42.69 23.87
CA VAL A 320 -7.57 41.45 23.86
C VAL A 320 -8.44 41.39 25.12
N LEU A 321 -9.76 41.35 24.94
CA LEU A 321 -10.72 41.12 26.02
C LEU A 321 -10.99 39.63 26.19
N ARG A 322 -11.20 38.93 25.07
CA ARG A 322 -11.59 37.51 25.08
C ARG A 322 -11.12 36.80 23.81
N MET A 323 -10.62 35.58 23.99
CA MET A 323 -10.38 34.64 22.89
C MET A 323 -11.67 33.89 22.55
N ILE A 324 -11.98 33.76 21.27
CA ILE A 324 -13.14 33.01 20.78
C ILE A 324 -12.70 31.56 20.58
N ASP A 325 -13.19 30.67 21.43
CA ASP A 325 -12.93 29.24 21.31
C ASP A 325 -13.98 28.59 20.38
N HIS A 326 -13.52 28.18 19.20
CA HIS A 326 -14.34 27.48 18.21
C HIS A 326 -14.55 25.99 18.52
N ALA A 327 -13.73 25.39 19.40
CA ALA A 327 -13.89 23.99 19.78
C ALA A 327 -15.11 23.78 20.69
N ALA A 328 -15.40 24.73 21.57
CA ALA A 328 -16.59 24.71 22.42
C ALA A 328 -17.89 24.89 21.62
N MET A 329 -17.88 25.66 20.53
CA MET A 329 -19.06 25.90 19.68
C MET A 329 -19.48 24.66 18.86
N ASN A 330 -18.55 23.78 18.47
CA ASN A 330 -18.89 22.57 17.73
C ASN A 330 -19.58 21.49 18.58
N ASN A 331 -19.50 21.57 19.92
CA ASN A 331 -20.18 20.63 20.82
C ASN A 331 -21.63 21.01 21.14
N LEU A 332 -22.08 22.20 20.77
CA LEU A 332 -23.50 22.58 20.79
C LEU A 332 -24.16 22.11 19.49
N SER A 333 -24.21 20.80 19.30
CA SER A 333 -25.05 20.19 18.27
C SER A 333 -26.51 20.61 18.50
N SER A 334 -27.13 21.06 17.41
CA SER A 334 -28.53 21.26 17.02
C SER A 334 -29.71 20.64 17.82
N LYS A 335 -29.50 19.90 18.91
CA LYS A 335 -30.53 19.30 19.75
C LYS A 335 -31.20 20.29 20.71
N ASP A 336 -30.55 21.39 21.08
CA ASP A 336 -31.10 22.35 22.06
C ASP A 336 -31.83 23.55 21.43
N PHE A 337 -31.93 23.62 20.11
CA PHE A 337 -32.63 24.72 19.44
C PHE A 337 -34.12 24.38 19.23
N ILE A 338 -34.98 24.82 20.16
CA ILE A 338 -36.43 24.79 19.98
C ILE A 338 -36.85 26.05 19.21
N LYS A 339 -37.20 25.88 17.94
CA LYS A 339 -37.74 26.96 17.10
C LYS A 339 -39.25 27.11 17.35
N GLY A 340 -39.65 28.19 18.01
CA GLY A 340 -41.05 28.62 18.16
C GLY A 340 -41.61 28.48 19.58
N SER A 341 -42.24 29.55 20.08
CA SER A 341 -42.91 29.52 21.39
C SER A 341 -44.18 28.67 21.32
N THR A 342 -44.11 27.43 21.80
CA THR A 342 -45.32 26.71 22.16
C THR A 342 -45.47 26.85 23.66
N ARG A 343 -46.42 27.70 24.08
CA ARG A 343 -46.77 27.92 25.49
C ARG A 343 -47.23 26.57 26.06
N GLN A 344 -46.44 25.94 26.93
CA GLN A 344 -46.86 24.73 27.64
C GLN A 344 -48.14 25.06 28.42
N LYS A 345 -49.23 24.34 28.14
CA LYS A 345 -50.47 24.41 28.93
C LYS A 345 -50.14 24.06 30.38
N ALA A 346 -50.41 24.99 31.29
CA ALA A 346 -50.35 24.76 32.73
C ALA A 346 -51.32 23.62 33.10
N LYS A 347 -50.84 22.64 33.87
CA LYS A 347 -51.68 21.65 34.55
C LYS A 347 -52.55 22.39 35.57
N GLU A 348 -53.87 22.27 35.43
CA GLU A 348 -54.80 22.64 36.49
C GLU A 348 -54.58 21.75 37.73
N PRO A 349 -54.59 22.32 38.94
CA PRO A 349 -54.58 21.52 40.15
C PRO A 349 -55.98 20.93 40.37
N LYS A 350 -56.01 19.61 40.63
CA LYS A 350 -57.20 18.93 41.15
C LYS A 350 -57.56 19.54 42.52
N ALA A 351 -58.80 19.99 42.65
CA ALA A 351 -59.53 20.08 43.91
C ALA A 351 -60.68 19.09 43.84
#